data_AF-A0A914H247-F1
#
_entry.id   AF-A0A914H247-F1
#
_cell.length_a   1.000
_cell.length_b   1.000
_cell.length_c   1.000
_cell.angle_alpha   90.00
_cell.angle_beta   90.00
_cell.angle_gamma   90.00
#
_symmetry.space_group_name_H-M   'P 1'
#
loop_
_entity.id
_entity.type
_entity.pdbx_description
1 polymer ?
#
loop_
_entity_poly.entity_id
_entity_poly.type
_entity_poly.pdbx_seq_one_letter_code
_entity_poly.pdbx_strand_id
1 'polypeptide(L)'
;MLLLVTHQTSLYLLGLFDLLTLFMSLCLLYGIFSFERAFLKIHWRFDFFALGFNVVAFFLFVFALNSEGPETWTWKNVLLAVAFASQIPLQLWAISVVKACYDFYVLLYVFVTLSEK
;
A
#
# COMPACT_ATOMS: atom_id res chain seq x y z
N MET A 1 -4.38 21.81 15.23
CA MET A 1 -4.27 20.40 14.77
C MET A 1 -4.77 20.22 13.34
N LEU A 2 -5.81 20.96 12.92
CA LEU A 2 -6.30 21.08 11.54
C LEU A 2 -5.24 21.53 10.49
N LEU A 3 -4.21 22.24 10.96
CA LEU A 3 -3.10 22.76 10.15
C LEU A 3 -2.10 21.67 9.70
N LEU A 4 -2.04 20.49 10.33
CA LEU A 4 -1.02 19.48 9.99
C LEU A 4 -1.37 18.67 8.73
N VAL A 5 -2.68 18.50 8.46
CA VAL A 5 -3.19 17.71 7.33
C VAL A 5 -3.36 18.55 6.06
N THR A 6 -3.55 19.86 6.20
CA THR A 6 -3.70 20.83 5.08
C THR A 6 -2.41 21.57 4.73
N HIS A 7 -1.32 21.41 5.49
CA HIS A 7 -0.04 22.02 5.16
C HIS A 7 0.55 21.37 3.91
N GLN A 8 1.13 22.16 3.00
CA GLN A 8 1.74 21.69 1.75
C GLN A 8 2.71 20.49 1.94
N THR A 9 3.30 20.39 3.14
CA THR A 9 4.17 19.29 3.57
C THR A 9 3.46 17.92 3.62
N SER A 10 2.21 17.83 4.05
CA SER A 10 1.45 16.56 4.06
C SER A 10 1.18 16.07 2.65
N LEU A 11 0.86 17.00 1.73
CA LEU A 11 0.65 16.71 0.32
C LEU A 11 1.94 16.22 -0.37
N TYR A 12 3.09 16.84 -0.07
CA TYR A 12 4.38 16.33 -0.57
C TYR A 12 4.72 14.94 -0.05
N LEU A 13 4.39 14.65 1.21
CA LEU A 13 4.63 13.34 1.81
C LEU A 13 3.74 12.25 1.20
N LEU A 14 2.46 12.56 0.97
CA LEU A 14 1.52 11.70 0.22
C LEU A 14 2.01 11.45 -1.21
N GLY A 15 2.41 12.51 -1.92
CA GLY A 15 2.93 12.37 -3.28
C GLY A 15 4.22 11.53 -3.36
N LEU A 16 5.13 11.68 -2.39
CA LEU A 16 6.33 10.83 -2.29
C LEU A 16 5.96 9.37 -2.03
N PHE A 17 4.98 9.13 -1.16
CA PHE A 17 4.48 7.79 -0.86
C PHE A 17 3.83 7.14 -2.10
N ASP A 18 3.08 7.91 -2.89
CA ASP A 18 2.48 7.43 -4.14
C ASP A 18 3.55 7.06 -5.18
N LEU A 19 4.57 7.90 -5.35
CA LEU A 19 5.70 7.62 -6.24
C LEU A 19 6.45 6.35 -5.83
N LEU A 20 6.67 6.18 -4.52
CA LEU A 20 7.32 4.99 -3.98
C LEU A 20 6.46 3.74 -4.19
N THR A 21 5.14 3.84 -4.02
CA THR A 21 4.20 2.75 -4.28
C THR A 21 4.19 2.34 -5.76
N LEU A 22 4.23 3.32 -6.67
CA LEU A 22 4.37 3.07 -8.11
C LEU A 22 5.69 2.37 -8.44
N PHE A 23 6.82 2.84 -7.88
CA PHE A 23 8.11 2.19 -8.06
C PHE A 23 8.08 0.73 -7.57
N MET A 24 7.51 0.48 -6.40
CA MET A 24 7.38 -0.87 -5.85
C MET A 24 6.51 -1.78 -6.71
N SER A 25 5.47 -1.23 -7.34
CA SER A 25 4.61 -1.95 -8.29
C SER A 25 5.36 -2.34 -9.57
N LEU A 26 6.23 -1.46 -10.07
CA LEU A 26 7.11 -1.76 -11.22
C LEU A 26 8.13 -2.86 -10.86
N CYS A 27 8.71 -2.80 -9.67
CA CYS A 27 9.61 -3.86 -9.18
C CYS A 27 8.91 -5.21 -9.04
N LEU A 28 7.65 -5.23 -8.59
CA LEU A 28 6.86 -6.46 -8.54
C LEU A 28 6.60 -7.00 -9.95
N LEU A 29 6.20 -6.14 -10.89
CA LEU A 29 5.94 -6.53 -12.27
C LEU A 29 7.20 -7.15 -12.92
N TYR A 30 8.36 -6.52 -12.73
CA TYR A 30 9.64 -7.06 -13.15
C TYR A 30 9.94 -8.41 -12.48
N GLY A 31 9.76 -8.50 -11.16
CA GLY A 31 9.97 -9.75 -10.41
C GLY A 31 9.10 -10.91 -10.88
N ILE A 32 7.86 -10.63 -11.29
CA ILE A 32 6.95 -11.62 -11.85
C ILE A 32 7.45 -12.08 -13.23
N PHE A 33 7.84 -11.17 -14.12
CA PHE A 33 8.32 -11.55 -15.46
C PHE A 33 9.66 -12.27 -15.44
N SER A 34 10.56 -11.89 -14.53
CA SER A 34 11.89 -12.50 -14.39
C SER A 34 11.89 -13.75 -13.50
N PHE A 35 10.73 -14.18 -12.99
CA PHE A 35 10.58 -15.29 -12.04
C PHE A 35 11.46 -15.13 -10.77
N GLU A 36 11.75 -13.89 -10.38
CA GLU A 36 12.63 -13.59 -9.26
C GLU A 36 11.86 -13.41 -7.94
N ARG A 37 11.88 -14.45 -7.11
CA ARG A 37 11.22 -14.47 -5.78
C ARG A 37 11.67 -13.37 -4.80
N ALA A 38 12.84 -12.77 -5.03
CA ALA A 38 13.38 -11.71 -4.18
C ALA A 38 12.49 -10.46 -4.22
N PHE A 39 12.05 -10.05 -5.42
CA PHE A 39 11.19 -8.90 -5.61
C PHE A 39 9.80 -9.11 -5.00
N LEU A 40 9.22 -10.32 -5.09
CA LEU A 40 7.96 -10.64 -4.41
C LEU A 40 8.11 -10.52 -2.89
N LYS A 41 9.21 -10.99 -2.31
CA LYS A 41 9.46 -10.89 -0.87
C LYS A 41 9.64 -9.43 -0.41
N ILE A 42 10.32 -8.61 -1.21
CA ILE A 42 10.50 -7.18 -0.92
C ILE A 42 9.16 -6.44 -1.01
N HIS A 43 8.39 -6.68 -2.07
CA HIS A 43 7.07 -6.08 -2.26
C HIS A 43 6.10 -6.50 -1.15
N TRP A 44 6.08 -7.78 -0.76
CA TRP A 44 5.27 -8.26 0.35
C TRP A 44 5.57 -7.57 1.69
N ARG A 45 6.85 -7.29 1.97
CA ARG A 45 7.23 -6.52 3.18
C ARG A 45 6.80 -5.06 3.07
N PHE A 46 6.94 -4.48 1.88
CA PHE A 46 6.47 -3.13 1.62
C PHE A 46 4.94 -3.02 1.81
N ASP A 47 4.18 -4.05 1.43
CA ASP A 47 2.73 -4.02 1.58
C ASP A 47 2.27 -3.90 3.04
N PHE A 48 2.96 -4.55 3.98
CA PHE A 48 2.70 -4.37 5.41
C PHE A 48 3.03 -2.97 5.91
N PHE A 49 4.14 -2.39 5.42
CA PHE A 49 4.50 -1.02 5.74
C PHE A 49 3.45 -0.03 5.22
N ALA A 50 3.03 -0.19 3.96
CA ALA A 50 2.00 0.62 3.32
C ALA A 50 0.65 0.47 4.02
N LEU A 51 0.29 -0.71 4.50
CA LEU A 51 -0.91 -0.92 5.32
C LEU A 51 -0.84 -0.10 6.62
N GLY A 52 0.28 -0.16 7.34
CA GLY A 52 0.48 0.64 8.55
C GLY A 52 0.37 2.14 8.28
N PHE A 53 1.00 2.61 7.21
CA PHE A 53 0.92 4.00 6.78
C PHE A 53 -0.52 4.42 6.47
N ASN A 54 -1.26 3.65 5.66
CA ASN A 54 -2.65 3.94 5.29
C ASN A 54 -3.59 3.96 6.51
N VAL A 55 -3.41 3.03 7.45
CA VAL A 55 -4.19 2.99 8.69
C VAL A 55 -3.94 4.25 9.53
N VAL A 56 -2.67 4.61 9.75
CA VAL A 56 -2.31 5.82 10.50
C VAL A 56 -2.83 7.08 9.81
N ALA A 57 -2.65 7.20 8.50
CA ALA A 57 -3.13 8.32 7.71
C ALA A 57 -4.65 8.47 7.79
N PHE A 58 -5.39 7.36 7.69
CA PHE A 58 -6.84 7.34 7.82
C PHE A 58 -7.30 7.83 9.21
N PHE A 59 -6.71 7.32 10.29
CA PHE A 59 -7.07 7.77 11.64
C PHE A 59 -6.74 9.24 11.88
N LEU A 60 -5.58 9.72 11.43
CA LEU A 60 -5.21 11.14 11.52
C LEU A 60 -6.16 12.02 10.72
N PHE A 61 -6.57 11.57 9.52
CA PHE A 61 -7.52 12.29 8.67
C PHE A 61 -8.91 12.38 9.32
N VAL A 62 -9.44 11.26 9.82
CA VAL A 62 -10.73 11.22 10.53
C VAL A 62 -10.68 12.07 11.80
N PHE A 63 -9.59 12.02 12.56
CA PHE A 63 -9.42 12.86 13.75
C PHE A 63 -9.40 14.36 13.38
N ALA A 64 -8.70 14.73 12.29
CA ALA A 64 -8.68 16.09 11.79
C ALA A 64 -10.08 16.57 11.35
N LEU A 65 -10.88 15.71 10.72
CA LEU A 65 -12.26 16.01 10.33
C LEU A 65 -13.23 16.20 11.51
N ASN A 66 -12.91 15.63 12.68
CA ASN A 66 -13.70 15.81 13.90
C ASN A 66 -13.30 17.04 14.71
N SER A 67 -12.18 17.70 14.38
CA SER A 67 -11.78 18.95 15.04
C SER A 67 -12.53 20.14 14.47
N GLU A 68 -12.99 21.05 15.34
CA GLU A 68 -13.80 22.23 14.95
C GLU A 68 -13.06 23.09 13.90
N GLY A 69 -13.67 23.23 12.72
CA GLY A 69 -13.13 24.03 11.61
C GLY A 69 -14.15 24.22 10.49
N PRO A 70 -13.93 25.18 9.57
CA PRO A 70 -14.89 25.54 8.53
C PRO A 70 -15.09 24.48 7.42
N GLU A 71 -14.24 23.45 7.39
CA GLU A 71 -14.20 22.40 6.34
C GLU A 71 -14.57 21.00 6.88
N THR A 72 -15.30 20.93 8.01
CA THR A 72 -15.69 19.64 8.62
C THR A 72 -16.79 18.95 7.81
N TRP A 73 -16.59 17.66 7.48
CA TRP A 73 -17.57 16.77 6.83
C TRP A 73 -18.22 17.28 5.53
N THR A 74 -17.53 18.11 4.76
CA THR A 74 -17.96 18.46 3.39
C THR A 74 -17.91 17.24 2.46
N TRP A 75 -18.74 17.20 1.42
CA TRP A 75 -18.78 16.11 0.42
C TRP A 75 -17.40 15.69 -0.11
N LYS A 76 -16.51 16.65 -0.40
CA LYS A 76 -15.15 16.40 -0.86
C LYS A 76 -14.33 15.59 0.15
N ASN A 77 -14.45 15.93 1.43
CA ASN A 77 -13.73 15.30 2.52
C ASN A 77 -14.31 13.92 2.88
N VAL A 78 -15.63 13.74 2.71
CA VAL A 78 -16.27 12.41 2.80
C VAL A 78 -15.75 11.48 1.71
N LEU A 79 -15.68 11.95 0.45
CA LEU A 79 -15.12 11.17 -0.65
C LEU A 79 -13.68 10.75 -0.37
N LEU A 80 -12.86 11.67 0.16
CA LEU A 80 -11.48 11.39 0.52
C LEU A 80 -11.38 10.40 1.70
N ALA A 81 -12.25 10.50 2.70
CA ALA A 81 -12.32 9.54 3.80
C ALA A 81 -12.67 8.13 3.31
N VAL A 82 -13.63 8.01 2.40
CA VAL A 82 -14.00 6.73 1.78
C VAL A 82 -12.84 6.17 0.94
N ALA A 83 -12.11 7.02 0.22
CA ALA A 83 -10.93 6.61 -0.53
C ALA A 83 -9.82 6.07 0.39
N PHE A 84 -9.51 6.74 1.50
CA PHE A 84 -8.56 6.21 2.48
C PHE A 84 -9.05 4.93 3.14
N ALA A 85 -10.35 4.84 3.45
CA ALA A 85 -10.94 3.64 4.04
C ALA A 85 -10.85 2.43 3.09
N SER A 86 -11.00 2.64 1.77
CA SER A 86 -10.91 1.56 0.78
C SER A 86 -9.49 1.07 0.52
N GLN A 87 -8.46 1.89 0.81
CA GLN A 87 -7.06 1.44 0.73
C GLN A 87 -6.75 0.30 1.70
N ILE A 88 -7.36 0.29 2.89
CA ILE A 88 -7.10 -0.74 3.91
C ILE A 88 -7.48 -2.15 3.43
N PRO A 89 -8.73 -2.43 3.00
CA PRO A 89 -9.09 -3.76 2.50
C PRO A 89 -8.35 -4.11 1.21
N LEU A 90 -8.07 -3.13 0.34
CA LEU A 90 -7.30 -3.36 -0.88
C LEU A 90 -5.86 -3.82 -0.56
N GLN A 91 -5.24 -3.20 0.44
CA GLN A 91 -3.89 -3.53 0.87
C GLN A 91 -3.82 -4.91 1.55
N LEU A 92 -4.83 -5.26 2.36
CA LEU A 92 -4.95 -6.61 2.93
C LEU A 92 -5.10 -7.68 1.84
N TRP A 93 -5.90 -7.37 0.80
CA TRP A 93 -6.03 -8.24 -0.36
C TRP A 93 -4.70 -8.40 -1.10
N ALA A 94 -3.99 -7.30 -1.38
CA ALA A 94 -2.68 -7.33 -2.02
C ALA A 94 -1.67 -8.21 -1.27
N ILE A 95 -1.58 -8.08 0.07
CA ILE A 95 -0.71 -8.92 0.92
C ILE A 95 -0.99 -10.41 0.70
N SER A 96 -2.26 -10.80 0.64
CA SER A 96 -2.65 -12.20 0.45
C SER A 96 -2.31 -12.72 -0.95
N VAL A 97 -2.52 -11.89 -1.98
CA VAL A 97 -2.17 -12.21 -3.38
C VAL A 97 -0.67 -12.39 -3.54
N VAL A 98 0.14 -11.44 -3.07
CA VAL A 98 1.60 -11.50 -3.21
C VAL A 98 2.17 -12.70 -2.45
N LYS A 99 1.60 -13.04 -1.29
CA LYS A 99 1.97 -14.26 -0.55
C LYS A 99 1.67 -15.52 -1.36
N ALA A 100 0.49 -15.62 -1.97
CA ALA A 100 0.13 -16.75 -2.81
C ALA A 100 1.06 -16.88 -4.03
N CYS A 101 1.40 -15.77 -4.69
CA CYS A 101 2.36 -15.76 -5.80
C CYS A 101 3.75 -16.24 -5.36
N TYR A 102 4.21 -15.80 -4.18
CA TYR A 102 5.49 -16.25 -3.62
C TYR A 102 5.50 -17.76 -3.37
N ASP A 103 4.43 -18.30 -2.76
CA ASP A 103 4.33 -19.73 -2.47
C ASP A 103 4.26 -20.57 -3.75
N PHE A 104 3.55 -20.08 -4.78
CA PHE A 104 3.55 -20.68 -6.10
C PHE A 104 4.95 -20.74 -6.73
N TYR A 105 5.74 -19.67 -6.60
CA TYR A 105 7.11 -19.62 -7.14
C TYR A 105 8.05 -20.58 -6.42
N VAL A 106 7.91 -20.70 -5.10
CA VAL A 106 8.67 -21.67 -4.32
C VAL A 106 8.34 -23.10 -4.77
N LEU A 107 7.07 -23.40 -4.99
CA LEU A 107 6.63 -24.71 -5.46
C LEU A 107 7.19 -25.02 -6.87
N LEU A 108 7.11 -24.06 -7.80
CA LEU A 108 7.69 -24.20 -9.13
C LEU A 108 9.19 -24.50 -9.07
N TYR A 109 9.94 -23.77 -8.24
CA TYR A 109 11.36 -24.00 -8.06
C TYR A 109 11.68 -25.42 -7.57
N VAL A 110 10.88 -25.94 -6.62
CA VAL A 110 11.02 -27.31 -6.14
C VAL A 110 10.74 -28.33 -7.25
N PHE A 111 9.67 -28.15 -8.04
CA PHE A 111 9.36 -29.07 -9.14
C PHE A 111 10.43 -29.08 -10.23
N VAL A 112 10.96 -27.92 -10.61
CA VAL A 112 12.07 -27.83 -11.57
C VAL A 112 13.29 -28.57 -11.05
N THR A 113 13.67 -28.31 -9.79
CA THR A 113 14.82 -28.97 -9.15
C THR A 113 14.65 -30.50 -9.05
N LEU A 114 13.43 -30.98 -8.84
CA LEU A 114 13.13 -32.42 -8.83
C LEU A 114 13.16 -33.03 -10.23
N SER A 115 12.74 -32.28 -11.26
CA SER A 115 12.76 -32.77 -12.65
C SER A 115 14.17 -32.85 -13.25
N GLU A 116 15.11 -32.07 -12.75
CA GLU A 116 16.52 -32.05 -13.18
C GLU A 116 17.37 -33.14 -12.50
N LYS A 117 16.83 -33.85 -11.50
CA LYS A 117 17.49 -34.95 -10.78
C LYS A 117 16.96 -36.31 -11.21
#